data_AF-A0A500E8V1-F1
#
_entry.id   AF-A0A500E8V1-F1
#
_cell.length_a   1.000
_cell.length_b   1.000
_cell.length_c   1.000
_cell.angle_alpha   90.00
_cell.angle_beta   90.00
_cell.angle_gamma   90.00
#
_symmetry.space_group_name_H-M   'P 1'
#
loop_
_entity.id
_entity.type
_entity.pdbx_description
1 polymer ?
#
loop_
_entity_poly.entity_id
_entity_poly.type
_entity_poly.pdbx_seq_one_letter_code
_entity_poly.pdbx_strand_id
1 'polypeptide(L)'
;PRKDAVAAAGYVRWDGISGTPTLPAGTQIQRDDQVTFTTLQTVKASGGLLRVPVIADVAGTAGNTDDGTALRLGTPITGIPSTGYADTLTGGADTEELETWRARVMERYYWIPQGGADPDYVIWAKEIAGITRAWTFRHYKGTGTVGVMVATSNPVNPAPGGDLVKAVRDHILPLAPVAGGGLFVFAATEKSIPVTIALAKDTPEIRTAIIAELNALMLRDGVPSGKIYVSRISEAISLATGEVAHQLRVPAADVVLGKTELPVLGNITWATYTGENG
;
A
#
# COMPACT_ATOMS: atom_id res chain seq x y z
N PRO A 1 -22.83 1.52 6.63
CA PRO A 1 -22.78 0.93 7.99
C PRO A 1 -21.32 0.80 8.45
N ARG A 2 -21.06 0.81 9.76
CA ARG A 2 -19.75 0.42 10.33
C ARG A 2 -19.47 -1.04 9.99
N LYS A 3 -18.20 -1.44 9.85
CA LYS A 3 -17.87 -2.88 9.78
C LYS A 3 -18.10 -3.49 11.16
N ASP A 4 -18.84 -4.59 11.20
CA ASP A 4 -19.13 -5.31 12.44
C ASP A 4 -17.87 -6.00 12.99
N ALA A 5 -17.91 -6.38 14.27
CA ALA A 5 -16.85 -7.17 14.85
C ALA A 5 -16.81 -8.58 14.23
N VAL A 6 -15.62 -9.14 14.10
CA VAL A 6 -15.38 -10.50 13.60
C VAL A 6 -14.77 -11.34 14.71
N ALA A 7 -15.25 -12.56 14.89
CA ALA A 7 -14.70 -13.50 15.87
C ALA A 7 -13.41 -14.14 15.36
N ALA A 8 -12.43 -14.26 16.26
CA ALA A 8 -11.22 -15.01 15.97
C ALA A 8 -11.53 -16.49 15.79
N ALA A 9 -10.86 -17.13 14.85
CA ALA A 9 -10.98 -18.56 14.61
C ALA A 9 -9.59 -19.18 14.45
N GLY A 10 -9.50 -20.48 14.71
CA GLY A 10 -8.25 -21.21 14.62
C GLY A 10 -8.43 -22.62 15.17
N TYR A 11 -7.35 -23.18 15.69
CA TYR A 11 -7.36 -24.52 16.26
C TYR A 11 -6.85 -24.52 17.69
N VAL A 12 -7.32 -25.49 18.47
CA VAL A 12 -6.75 -25.86 19.78
C VAL A 12 -6.22 -27.28 19.66
N ARG A 13 -5.03 -27.52 20.21
CA ARG A 13 -4.38 -28.83 20.20
C ARG A 13 -4.13 -29.37 21.61
N TRP A 14 -4.19 -30.68 21.71
CA TRP A 14 -3.69 -31.46 22.84
C TRP A 14 -2.72 -32.51 22.31
N ASP A 15 -1.51 -32.47 22.83
CA ASP A 15 -0.43 -33.39 22.50
C ASP A 15 -0.32 -34.52 23.54
N GLY A 16 0.24 -35.66 23.15
CA GLY A 16 0.47 -36.80 24.05
C GLY A 16 -0.81 -37.51 24.52
N ILE A 17 -1.91 -37.41 23.77
CA ILE A 17 -3.19 -38.02 24.12
C ILE A 17 -3.12 -39.53 23.97
N SER A 18 -3.37 -40.27 25.06
CA SER A 18 -3.47 -41.73 25.01
C SER A 18 -4.83 -42.19 24.48
N GLY A 19 -4.83 -43.21 23.62
CA GLY A 19 -6.06 -43.79 23.08
C GLY A 19 -6.71 -42.92 21.99
N THR A 20 -8.03 -42.97 21.89
CA THR A 20 -8.79 -42.22 20.87
C THR A 20 -10.02 -41.50 21.43
N PRO A 21 -9.89 -40.68 22.49
CA PRO A 21 -11.00 -39.89 23.00
C PRO A 21 -11.54 -38.92 21.95
N THR A 22 -12.81 -38.54 22.10
CA THR A 22 -13.52 -37.65 21.18
C THR A 22 -13.91 -36.36 21.89
N LEU A 23 -13.58 -35.21 21.30
CA LEU A 23 -14.05 -33.90 21.71
C LEU A 23 -15.27 -33.51 20.86
N PRO A 24 -16.49 -33.39 21.42
CA PRO A 24 -17.68 -32.98 20.67
C PRO A 24 -17.61 -31.54 20.17
N ALA A 25 -18.30 -31.25 19.06
CA ALA A 25 -18.66 -29.89 18.67
C ALA A 25 -19.53 -29.22 19.76
N GLY A 26 -19.47 -27.90 19.87
CA GLY A 26 -20.21 -27.15 20.88
C GLY A 26 -19.59 -27.21 22.28
N THR A 27 -18.39 -27.77 22.43
CA THR A 27 -17.67 -27.78 23.71
C THR A 27 -17.05 -26.40 23.94
N GLN A 28 -17.34 -25.81 25.11
CA GLN A 28 -16.76 -24.54 25.51
C GLN A 28 -15.34 -24.73 26.09
N ILE A 29 -14.45 -23.84 25.67
CA ILE A 29 -13.06 -23.76 26.06
C ILE A 29 -12.81 -22.32 26.52
N GLN A 30 -12.04 -22.13 27.59
CA GLN A 30 -11.82 -20.83 28.21
C GLN A 30 -10.32 -20.55 28.38
N ARG A 31 -9.91 -19.32 28.08
CA ARG A 31 -8.58 -18.77 28.37
C ARG A 31 -8.54 -18.14 29.77
N ASP A 32 -7.35 -17.98 30.33
CA ASP A 32 -7.16 -17.47 31.70
C ASP A 32 -7.81 -16.10 31.98
N ASP A 33 -7.94 -15.25 30.96
CA ASP A 33 -8.58 -13.93 31.02
C ASP A 33 -10.11 -13.97 30.80
N GLN A 34 -10.72 -15.15 30.93
CA GLN A 34 -12.16 -15.41 30.76
C GLN A 34 -12.68 -15.33 29.32
N VAL A 35 -11.82 -15.14 28.31
CA VAL A 35 -12.25 -15.24 26.91
C VAL A 35 -12.63 -16.69 26.59
N THR A 36 -13.81 -16.89 26.02
CA THR A 36 -14.36 -18.22 25.72
C THR A 36 -14.40 -18.49 24.22
N PHE A 37 -14.27 -19.77 23.88
CA PHE A 37 -14.23 -20.31 22.54
C PHE A 37 -15.11 -21.56 22.48
N THR A 38 -15.76 -21.78 21.35
CA THR A 38 -16.59 -22.97 21.11
C THR A 38 -15.98 -23.84 20.01
N THR A 39 -15.93 -25.15 20.22
CA THR A 39 -15.50 -26.11 19.19
C THR A 39 -16.51 -26.18 18.05
N LEU A 40 -16.02 -26.09 16.81
CA LEU A 40 -16.87 -26.09 15.62
C LEU A 40 -17.19 -27.50 15.11
N GLN A 41 -16.37 -28.49 15.46
CA GLN A 41 -16.48 -29.84 14.94
C GLN A 41 -16.18 -30.87 16.03
N THR A 42 -16.85 -32.02 15.93
CA THR A 42 -16.52 -33.20 16.73
C THR A 42 -15.27 -33.84 16.15
N VAL A 43 -14.19 -33.91 16.93
CA VAL A 43 -12.90 -34.46 16.49
C VAL A 43 -12.47 -35.57 17.43
N LYS A 44 -11.98 -36.67 16.85
CA LYS A 44 -11.43 -37.82 17.57
C LYS A 44 -9.90 -37.76 17.54
N ALA A 45 -9.26 -37.99 18.69
CA ALA A 45 -7.80 -37.99 18.79
C ALA A 45 -7.21 -39.13 17.94
N SER A 46 -6.08 -38.86 17.28
CA SER A 46 -5.36 -39.82 16.45
C SER A 46 -3.86 -39.58 16.54
N GLY A 47 -3.06 -40.64 16.63
CA GLY A 47 -1.60 -40.54 16.65
C GLY A 47 -1.03 -39.72 17.81
N GLY A 48 -1.73 -39.65 18.95
CA GLY A 48 -1.32 -38.85 20.10
C GLY A 48 -1.68 -37.37 20.03
N LEU A 49 -2.34 -36.92 18.96
CA LEU A 49 -2.74 -35.53 18.75
C LEU A 49 -4.26 -35.41 18.65
N LEU A 50 -4.80 -34.41 19.32
CA LEU A 50 -6.18 -33.96 19.14
C LEU A 50 -6.14 -32.47 18.76
N ARG A 51 -6.52 -32.13 17.53
CA ARG A 51 -6.53 -30.76 17.02
C ARG A 51 -7.92 -30.39 16.53
N VAL A 52 -8.55 -29.39 17.16
CA VAL A 52 -9.98 -29.11 16.99
C VAL A 52 -10.18 -27.66 16.57
N PRO A 53 -10.97 -27.40 15.51
CA PRO A 53 -11.27 -26.02 15.10
C PRO A 53 -12.19 -25.36 16.13
N VAL A 54 -11.89 -24.11 16.46
CA VAL A 54 -12.64 -23.31 17.42
C VAL A 54 -12.92 -21.91 16.88
N ILE A 55 -13.94 -21.28 17.43
CA ILE A 55 -14.27 -19.86 17.20
C ILE A 55 -14.45 -19.17 18.55
N ALA A 56 -14.01 -17.91 18.66
CA ALA A 56 -14.27 -17.08 19.84
C ALA A 56 -15.78 -16.81 19.97
N ASP A 57 -16.32 -16.92 21.18
CA ASP A 57 -17.76 -16.70 21.42
C ASP A 57 -18.13 -15.22 21.30
N VAL A 58 -17.19 -14.33 21.63
CA VAL A 58 -17.32 -12.88 21.49
C VAL A 58 -16.46 -12.42 20.31
N ALA A 59 -17.09 -11.72 19.37
CA ALA A 59 -16.40 -11.10 18.25
C ALA A 59 -15.54 -9.91 18.71
N GLY A 60 -14.33 -9.78 18.17
CA GLY A 60 -13.37 -8.74 18.57
C GLY A 60 -11.93 -9.20 18.53
N THR A 61 -10.99 -8.25 18.64
CA THR A 61 -9.56 -8.53 18.68
C THR A 61 -9.14 -9.32 19.92
N ALA A 62 -9.90 -9.20 21.02
CA ALA A 62 -9.69 -9.93 22.26
C ALA A 62 -9.69 -11.46 22.08
N GLY A 63 -10.38 -11.99 21.06
CA GLY A 63 -10.37 -13.43 20.74
C GLY A 63 -9.06 -13.92 20.09
N ASN A 64 -8.22 -13.02 19.58
CA ASN A 64 -6.94 -13.43 19.00
C ASN A 64 -6.05 -14.02 20.09
N THR A 65 -5.40 -15.14 19.77
CA THR A 65 -4.65 -15.93 20.75
C THR A 65 -3.41 -16.49 20.08
N ASP A 66 -2.24 -16.18 20.64
CA ASP A 66 -0.96 -16.68 20.13
C ASP A 66 -0.81 -18.18 20.35
N ASP A 67 0.01 -18.81 19.50
CA ASP A 67 0.38 -20.21 19.63
C ASP A 67 0.92 -20.54 21.03
N GLY A 68 0.54 -21.70 21.56
CA GLY A 68 1.01 -22.16 22.86
C GLY A 68 0.31 -21.51 24.07
N THR A 69 -0.65 -20.61 23.85
CA THR A 69 -1.47 -20.09 24.95
C THR A 69 -2.36 -21.20 25.52
N ALA A 70 -2.37 -21.36 26.84
CA ALA A 70 -3.17 -22.37 27.51
C ALA A 70 -4.67 -22.06 27.43
N LEU A 71 -5.45 -23.08 27.10
CA LEU A 71 -6.91 -23.04 26.97
C LEU A 71 -7.52 -24.22 27.73
N ARG A 72 -8.49 -23.96 28.61
CA ARG A 72 -9.08 -24.95 29.52
C ARG A 72 -10.48 -25.37 29.07
N LEU A 73 -10.75 -26.67 29.10
CA LEU A 73 -12.10 -27.21 28.88
C LEU A 73 -13.03 -26.72 29.99
N GLY A 74 -14.14 -26.07 29.63
CA GLY A 74 -15.18 -25.66 30.59
C GLY A 74 -15.91 -26.85 31.22
N THR A 75 -16.03 -27.94 30.47
CA THR A 75 -16.55 -29.23 30.95
C THR A 75 -15.49 -30.31 30.77
N PRO A 76 -15.09 -31.03 31.83
CA PRO A 76 -14.13 -32.13 31.70
C PRO A 76 -14.64 -33.23 30.75
N ILE A 77 -13.75 -33.75 29.89
CA ILE A 77 -14.07 -34.84 28.97
C ILE A 77 -13.11 -36.00 29.23
N THR A 78 -13.68 -37.18 29.44
CA THR A 78 -12.92 -38.40 29.75
C THR A 78 -11.85 -38.69 28.70
N GLY A 79 -10.61 -38.86 29.16
CA GLY A 79 -9.46 -39.16 28.30
C GLY A 79 -8.78 -37.95 27.67
N ILE A 80 -9.27 -36.72 27.90
CA ILE A 80 -8.66 -35.47 27.42
C ILE A 80 -8.21 -34.64 28.63
N PRO A 81 -6.93 -34.25 28.73
CA PRO A 81 -6.48 -33.29 29.74
C PRO A 81 -7.28 -31.99 29.66
N SER A 82 -7.60 -31.41 30.82
CA SER A 82 -8.39 -30.17 30.87
C SER A 82 -7.72 -29.00 30.15
N THR A 83 -6.39 -28.96 30.08
CA THR A 83 -5.64 -27.90 29.39
C THR A 83 -5.17 -28.38 28.02
N GLY A 84 -5.51 -27.62 26.99
CA GLY A 84 -4.94 -27.67 25.65
C GLY A 84 -4.25 -26.35 25.31
N TYR A 85 -3.68 -26.27 24.12
CA TYR A 85 -2.93 -25.09 23.66
C TYR A 85 -3.50 -24.56 22.37
N ALA A 86 -3.63 -23.24 22.26
CA ALA A 86 -3.95 -22.57 21.02
C ALA A 86 -2.91 -22.91 19.93
N ASP A 87 -3.38 -23.13 18.71
CA ASP A 87 -2.60 -23.22 17.49
C ASP A 87 -2.91 -21.99 16.61
N THR A 88 -2.54 -20.82 17.16
CA THR A 88 -2.81 -19.48 16.66
C THR A 88 -4.26 -19.22 16.23
N LEU A 89 -5.01 -18.47 17.05
CA LEU A 89 -6.36 -18.01 16.70
C LEU A 89 -6.26 -16.57 16.21
N THR A 90 -6.68 -16.33 14.97
CA THR A 90 -6.55 -15.03 14.30
C THR A 90 -7.84 -14.66 13.57
N GLY A 91 -7.88 -13.46 12.98
CA GLY A 91 -9.05 -12.96 12.26
C GLY A 91 -10.08 -12.25 13.16
N GLY A 92 -9.83 -12.18 14.47
CA GLY A 92 -10.62 -11.37 15.39
C GLY A 92 -10.39 -9.89 15.14
N ALA A 93 -11.46 -9.14 14.89
CA ALA A 93 -11.42 -7.71 14.65
C ALA A 93 -12.57 -7.01 15.37
N ASP A 94 -12.30 -5.86 15.99
CA ASP A 94 -13.32 -5.08 16.66
C ASP A 94 -14.21 -4.35 15.64
N THR A 95 -15.40 -3.93 16.10
CA THR A 95 -16.25 -3.06 15.28
C THR A 95 -15.47 -1.81 14.88
N GLU A 96 -15.51 -1.48 13.59
CA GLU A 96 -14.80 -0.32 13.01
C GLU A 96 -15.02 0.93 13.87
N GLU A 97 -13.93 1.60 14.28
CA GLU A 97 -14.00 2.80 15.11
C GLU A 97 -14.84 3.91 14.45
N LEU A 98 -15.51 4.73 15.25
CA LEU A 98 -16.40 5.79 14.75
C LEU A 98 -15.67 6.78 13.82
N GLU A 99 -14.47 7.23 14.18
CA GLU A 99 -13.71 8.20 13.36
C GLU A 99 -13.17 7.57 12.07
N THR A 100 -12.72 6.31 12.13
CA THR A 100 -12.33 5.55 10.93
C THR A 100 -13.52 5.37 9.98
N TRP A 101 -14.70 5.05 10.52
CA TRP A 101 -15.93 4.99 9.75
C TRP A 101 -16.32 6.34 9.15
N ARG A 102 -16.24 7.43 9.92
CA ARG A 102 -16.51 8.80 9.43
C ARG A 102 -15.58 9.17 8.30
N ALA A 103 -14.27 8.91 8.42
CA ALA A 103 -13.31 9.17 7.36
C ALA A 103 -13.66 8.40 6.07
N ARG A 104 -13.96 7.09 6.17
CA ARG A 104 -14.39 6.27 5.02
C ARG A 104 -15.69 6.75 4.38
N VAL A 105 -16.65 7.20 5.20
CA VAL A 105 -17.92 7.75 4.70
C VAL A 105 -17.71 9.09 4.02
N MET A 106 -16.92 9.99 4.62
CA MET A 106 -16.59 11.29 4.04
C MET A 106 -15.83 11.13 2.73
N GLU A 107 -14.84 10.23 2.68
CA GLU A 107 -14.13 9.90 1.45
C GLU A 107 -15.08 9.41 0.36
N ARG A 108 -15.98 8.46 0.67
CA ARG A 108 -16.98 8.00 -0.30
C ARG A 108 -18.04 9.05 -0.67
N TYR A 109 -18.37 9.98 0.23
CA TYR A 109 -19.28 11.08 -0.05
C TYR A 109 -18.65 12.11 -0.98
N TYR A 110 -17.37 12.44 -0.78
CA TYR A 110 -16.61 13.30 -1.69
C TYR A 110 -16.32 12.61 -3.03
N TRP A 111 -16.17 11.29 -3.04
CA TRP A 111 -15.83 10.49 -4.21
C TRP A 111 -16.88 9.40 -4.46
N ILE A 112 -18.12 9.80 -4.72
CA ILE A 112 -19.17 8.88 -5.15
C ILE A 112 -18.80 8.38 -6.55
N PRO A 113 -18.61 7.06 -6.77
CA PRO A 113 -18.30 6.55 -8.10
C PRO A 113 -19.41 6.93 -9.07
N GLN A 114 -19.09 7.75 -10.09
CA GLN A 114 -20.09 8.28 -11.03
C GLN A 114 -20.23 7.40 -12.28
N GLY A 115 -19.64 6.20 -12.26
CA GLY A 115 -19.70 5.26 -13.37
C GLY A 115 -18.94 5.78 -14.59
N GLY A 116 -17.80 6.45 -14.38
CA GLY A 116 -16.90 6.92 -15.44
C GLY A 116 -16.57 8.40 -15.40
N ALA A 117 -16.59 9.05 -14.24
CA ALA A 117 -15.98 10.38 -14.06
C ALA A 117 -14.45 10.29 -14.00
N ASP A 118 -13.74 11.41 -14.18
CA ASP A 118 -12.26 11.42 -14.21
C ASP A 118 -11.62 10.80 -12.97
N PRO A 119 -12.12 11.05 -11.74
CA PRO A 119 -11.58 10.45 -10.53
C PRO A 119 -11.78 8.94 -10.45
N ASP A 120 -12.87 8.40 -11.02
CA ASP A 120 -13.17 6.97 -10.98
C ASP A 120 -12.02 6.16 -11.60
N TYR A 121 -11.57 6.58 -12.79
CA TYR A 121 -10.44 5.96 -13.48
C TYR A 121 -9.13 6.04 -12.70
N VAL A 122 -8.90 7.14 -11.97
CA VAL A 122 -7.71 7.29 -11.12
C VAL A 122 -7.78 6.34 -9.93
N ILE A 123 -8.94 6.22 -9.28
CA ILE A 123 -9.15 5.31 -8.16
C ILE A 123 -8.96 3.86 -8.61
N TRP A 124 -9.65 3.45 -9.66
CA TRP A 124 -9.56 2.09 -10.20
C TRP A 124 -8.13 1.74 -10.63
N ALA A 125 -7.39 2.69 -11.22
CA ALA A 125 -5.99 2.45 -11.57
C ALA A 125 -5.10 2.17 -10.34
N LYS A 126 -5.34 2.86 -9.22
CA LYS A 126 -4.57 2.73 -7.97
C LYS A 126 -4.97 1.54 -7.12
N GLU A 127 -6.06 0.84 -7.45
CA GLU A 127 -6.44 -0.43 -6.82
C GLU A 127 -5.47 -1.57 -7.22
N ILE A 128 -4.77 -1.42 -8.35
CA ILE A 128 -3.73 -2.36 -8.75
C ILE A 128 -2.46 -2.12 -7.94
N ALA A 129 -2.05 -3.14 -7.18
CA ALA A 129 -0.81 -3.11 -6.41
C ALA A 129 0.40 -2.77 -7.29
N GLY A 130 1.19 -1.77 -6.88
CA GLY A 130 2.33 -1.25 -7.64
C GLY A 130 2.03 0.05 -8.39
N ILE A 131 0.76 0.41 -8.60
CA ILE A 131 0.37 1.73 -9.10
C ILE A 131 0.05 2.65 -7.93
N THR A 132 0.81 3.74 -7.81
CA THR A 132 0.63 4.71 -6.73
C THR A 132 0.22 6.09 -7.22
N ARG A 133 0.24 6.32 -8.54
CA ARG A 133 -0.11 7.58 -9.18
C ARG A 133 -0.83 7.31 -10.50
N ALA A 134 -1.87 8.08 -10.80
CA ALA A 134 -2.61 7.97 -12.05
C ALA A 134 -3.26 9.30 -12.44
N TRP A 135 -3.49 9.50 -13.74
CA TRP A 135 -4.14 10.68 -14.30
C TRP A 135 -5.08 10.28 -15.44
N THR A 136 -6.22 10.95 -15.52
CA THR A 136 -7.23 10.71 -16.54
C THR A 136 -7.18 11.79 -17.62
N PHE A 137 -7.25 11.38 -18.87
CA PHE A 137 -7.24 12.23 -20.06
C PHE A 137 -8.50 11.98 -20.88
N ARG A 138 -9.40 12.97 -20.92
CA ARG A 138 -10.55 12.91 -21.83
C ARG A 138 -10.13 13.14 -23.26
N HIS A 139 -10.77 12.41 -24.17
CA HIS A 139 -10.57 12.51 -25.62
C HIS A 139 -9.13 12.20 -26.06
N TYR A 140 -8.43 11.34 -25.31
CA TYR A 140 -7.01 11.04 -25.53
C TYR A 140 -6.68 10.58 -26.95
N LYS A 141 -7.54 9.77 -27.58
CA LYS A 141 -7.44 9.32 -28.98
C LYS A 141 -8.66 9.74 -29.80
N GLY A 142 -9.25 10.88 -29.47
CA GLY A 142 -10.44 11.42 -30.14
C GLY A 142 -11.70 11.37 -29.27
N THR A 143 -12.78 11.95 -29.77
CA THR A 143 -14.04 12.11 -29.03
C THR A 143 -14.56 10.78 -28.50
N GLY A 144 -15.06 10.77 -27.26
CA GLY A 144 -15.56 9.57 -26.59
C GLY A 144 -14.49 8.64 -26.01
N THR A 145 -13.19 8.85 -26.25
CA THR A 145 -12.13 8.02 -25.67
C THR A 145 -11.64 8.54 -24.31
N VAL A 146 -11.15 7.63 -23.45
CA VAL A 146 -10.51 7.96 -22.18
C VAL A 146 -9.10 7.37 -22.14
N GLY A 147 -8.12 8.21 -21.86
CA GLY A 147 -6.76 7.82 -21.55
C GLY A 147 -6.55 7.77 -20.04
N VAL A 148 -5.90 6.73 -19.54
CA VAL A 148 -5.48 6.61 -18.14
C VAL A 148 -3.98 6.41 -18.13
N MET A 149 -3.26 7.43 -17.69
CA MET A 149 -1.82 7.36 -17.52
C MET A 149 -1.51 6.86 -16.12
N VAL A 150 -0.67 5.83 -16.00
CA VAL A 150 -0.28 5.24 -14.72
C VAL A 150 1.20 5.44 -14.44
N ALA A 151 1.54 5.63 -13.17
CA ALA A 151 2.90 5.75 -12.68
C ALA A 151 3.07 5.15 -11.28
N THR A 152 4.33 4.96 -10.89
CA THR A 152 4.74 4.57 -9.55
C THR A 152 5.32 5.78 -8.81
N SER A 153 5.52 5.63 -7.50
CA SER A 153 6.19 6.61 -6.65
C SER A 153 7.69 6.34 -6.55
N ASN A 154 8.24 5.54 -7.48
CA ASN A 154 9.67 5.40 -7.62
C ASN A 154 10.22 6.69 -8.26
N PRO A 155 11.10 7.45 -7.56
CA PRO A 155 11.56 8.74 -8.06
C PRO A 155 12.54 8.63 -9.24
N VAL A 156 13.14 7.45 -9.45
CA VAL A 156 14.09 7.21 -10.53
C VAL A 156 13.37 6.66 -11.76
N ASN A 157 12.44 5.72 -11.56
CA ASN A 157 11.72 5.03 -12.62
C ASN A 157 10.21 5.07 -12.36
N PRO A 158 9.56 6.24 -12.56
CA PRO A 158 8.13 6.38 -12.32
C PRO A 158 7.27 5.59 -13.33
N ALA A 159 7.78 5.24 -14.52
CA ALA A 159 7.00 4.49 -15.50
C ALA A 159 6.92 2.98 -15.16
N PRO A 160 5.72 2.41 -14.95
CA PRO A 160 5.57 0.98 -14.70
C PRO A 160 5.78 0.14 -15.97
N GLY A 161 6.13 -1.13 -15.78
CA GLY A 161 6.26 -2.09 -16.86
C GLY A 161 4.92 -2.44 -17.55
N GLY A 162 5.00 -2.97 -18.76
CA GLY A 162 3.84 -3.25 -19.61
C GLY A 162 2.81 -4.23 -19.01
N ASP A 163 3.26 -5.23 -18.25
CA ASP A 163 2.37 -6.18 -17.58
C ASP A 163 1.47 -5.50 -16.55
N LEU A 164 2.01 -4.52 -15.82
CA LEU A 164 1.26 -3.76 -14.82
C LEU A 164 0.25 -2.82 -15.49
N VAL A 165 0.65 -2.17 -16.59
CA VAL A 165 -0.24 -1.36 -17.43
C VAL A 165 -1.41 -2.22 -17.96
N LYS A 166 -1.13 -3.46 -18.39
CA LYS A 166 -2.15 -4.40 -18.83
C LYS A 166 -3.09 -4.81 -17.69
N ALA A 167 -2.55 -5.11 -16.50
CA ALA A 167 -3.36 -5.44 -15.33
C ALA A 167 -4.34 -4.32 -14.96
N VAL A 168 -3.88 -3.06 -15.00
CA VAL A 168 -4.74 -1.89 -14.81
C VAL A 168 -5.83 -1.81 -15.88
N ARG A 169 -5.47 -2.01 -17.15
CA ARG A 169 -6.44 -2.00 -18.24
C ARG A 169 -7.54 -3.04 -18.00
N ASP A 170 -7.15 -4.27 -17.70
CA ASP A 170 -8.08 -5.39 -17.52
C ASP A 170 -9.01 -5.18 -16.32
N HIS A 171 -8.53 -4.48 -15.28
CA HIS A 171 -9.33 -4.11 -14.10
C HIS A 171 -10.31 -2.97 -14.36
N ILE A 172 -9.89 -1.91 -15.08
CA ILE A 172 -10.74 -0.76 -15.38
C ILE A 172 -11.81 -1.12 -16.43
N LEU A 173 -11.47 -1.97 -17.41
CA LEU A 173 -12.34 -2.26 -18.56
C LEU A 173 -13.78 -2.66 -18.18
N PRO A 174 -14.04 -3.57 -17.23
CA PRO A 174 -15.41 -3.92 -16.84
C PRO A 174 -16.15 -2.83 -16.02
N LEU A 175 -15.41 -1.86 -15.44
CA LEU A 175 -15.97 -0.77 -14.62
C LEU A 175 -16.30 0.46 -15.46
N ALA A 176 -15.59 0.64 -16.57
CA ALA A 176 -15.79 1.77 -17.47
C ALA A 176 -17.17 1.71 -18.17
N PRO A 177 -17.86 2.84 -18.36
CA PRO A 177 -19.16 2.87 -19.02
C PRO A 177 -19.07 2.42 -20.49
N VAL A 178 -20.01 1.56 -20.88
CA VAL A 178 -20.10 0.92 -22.22
C VAL A 178 -20.26 1.95 -23.35
N ALA A 179 -20.78 3.14 -23.06
CA ALA A 179 -21.02 4.20 -24.04
C ALA A 179 -19.74 4.96 -24.50
N GLY A 180 -18.57 4.67 -23.91
CA GLY A 180 -17.30 5.29 -24.29
C GLY A 180 -16.72 4.70 -25.59
N GLY A 181 -16.14 5.55 -26.44
CA GLY A 181 -15.48 5.15 -27.70
C GLY A 181 -14.17 4.36 -27.52
N GLY A 182 -13.67 4.20 -26.29
CA GLY A 182 -12.55 3.31 -25.97
C GLY A 182 -11.72 3.75 -24.76
N LEU A 183 -11.19 2.76 -24.03
CA LEU A 183 -10.26 2.92 -22.91
C LEU A 183 -8.81 2.69 -23.38
N PHE A 184 -7.90 3.61 -23.03
CA PHE A 184 -6.48 3.52 -23.30
C PHE A 184 -5.71 3.68 -21.99
N VAL A 185 -5.09 2.61 -21.50
CA VAL A 185 -4.21 2.67 -20.33
C VAL A 185 -2.77 2.62 -20.80
N PHE A 186 -1.92 3.51 -20.29
CA PHE A 186 -0.51 3.61 -20.68
C PHE A 186 0.37 4.11 -19.52
N ALA A 187 1.65 3.76 -19.54
CA ALA A 187 2.62 4.27 -18.57
C ALA A 187 2.95 5.75 -18.85
N ALA A 188 3.32 6.49 -17.80
CA ALA A 188 3.90 7.83 -17.96
C ALA A 188 5.16 7.80 -18.84
N THR A 189 5.34 8.85 -19.65
CA THR A 189 6.58 9.07 -20.40
C THR A 189 7.58 9.78 -19.50
N GLU A 190 8.80 9.26 -19.40
CA GLU A 190 9.84 9.87 -18.58
C GLU A 190 10.54 10.98 -19.37
N LYS A 191 10.56 12.20 -18.81
CA LYS A 191 11.33 13.32 -19.33
C LYS A 191 12.60 13.48 -18.49
N SER A 192 13.73 13.09 -19.07
CA SER A 192 15.03 13.26 -18.43
C SER A 192 15.43 14.74 -18.37
N ILE A 193 15.68 15.24 -17.16
CA ILE A 193 16.12 16.61 -16.91
C ILE A 193 17.61 16.58 -16.54
N PRO A 194 18.53 16.91 -17.45
CA PRO A 194 19.94 17.01 -17.11
C PRO A 194 20.17 18.19 -16.15
N VAL A 195 21.10 18.02 -15.21
CA VAL A 195 21.42 19.04 -14.21
C VAL A 195 22.92 19.30 -14.20
N THR A 196 23.32 20.57 -14.24
CA THR A 196 24.72 20.96 -14.09
C THR A 196 24.85 21.84 -12.86
N ILE A 197 25.59 21.35 -11.87
CA ILE A 197 25.74 21.97 -10.56
C ILE A 197 27.23 22.21 -10.31
N ALA A 198 27.58 23.41 -9.88
CA ALA A 198 28.88 23.67 -9.29
C ALA A 198 28.71 23.82 -7.79
N LEU A 199 29.48 23.09 -6.99
CA LEU A 199 29.41 23.11 -5.52
C LEU A 199 30.63 23.80 -4.92
N ALA A 200 30.42 24.72 -3.98
CA ALA A 200 31.53 25.35 -3.27
C ALA A 200 32.32 24.34 -2.43
N LYS A 201 31.61 23.36 -1.84
CA LYS A 201 32.20 22.18 -1.18
C LYS A 201 31.72 20.92 -1.89
N ASP A 202 32.62 20.32 -2.64
CA ASP A 202 32.32 19.17 -3.46
C ASP A 202 32.86 17.87 -2.85
N THR A 203 31.97 17.08 -2.25
CA THR A 203 32.30 15.78 -1.64
C THR A 203 31.28 14.73 -2.07
N PRO A 204 31.65 13.44 -2.13
CA PRO A 204 30.72 12.37 -2.49
C PRO A 204 29.45 12.35 -1.64
N GLU A 205 29.56 12.62 -0.33
CA GLU A 205 28.44 12.61 0.60
C GLU A 205 27.42 13.72 0.29
N ILE A 206 27.90 14.93 0.00
CA ILE A 206 27.05 16.06 -0.40
C ILE A 206 26.38 15.76 -1.75
N ARG A 207 27.12 15.21 -2.72
CA ARG A 207 26.55 14.83 -4.03
C ARG A 207 25.42 13.81 -3.87
N THR A 208 25.59 12.79 -3.01
CA THR A 208 24.54 11.81 -2.72
C THR A 208 23.32 12.45 -2.06
N ALA A 209 23.50 13.36 -1.11
CA ALA A 209 22.40 14.09 -0.49
C ALA A 209 21.63 14.93 -1.51
N ILE A 210 22.32 15.65 -2.40
CA ILE A 210 21.70 16.42 -3.48
C ILE A 210 20.91 15.52 -4.43
N ILE A 211 21.46 14.36 -4.82
CA ILE A 211 20.76 13.40 -5.67
C ILE A 211 19.45 12.94 -5.02
N ALA A 212 19.45 12.69 -3.72
CA ALA A 212 18.24 12.29 -2.99
C ALA A 212 17.18 13.41 -3.01
N GLU A 213 17.56 14.65 -2.71
CA GLU A 213 16.65 15.80 -2.73
C GLU A 213 16.09 16.11 -4.12
N LEU A 214 16.93 16.02 -5.17
CA LEU A 214 16.48 16.20 -6.55
C LEU A 214 15.49 15.11 -6.97
N ASN A 215 15.74 13.85 -6.61
CA ASN A 215 14.81 12.76 -6.86
C ASN A 215 13.48 12.95 -6.13
N ALA A 216 13.52 13.40 -4.87
CA ALA A 216 12.32 13.73 -4.09
C ALA A 216 11.54 14.89 -4.73
N LEU A 217 12.23 15.93 -5.22
CA LEU A 217 11.62 17.04 -5.96
C LEU A 217 10.91 16.55 -7.23
N MET A 218 11.57 15.75 -8.07
CA MET A 218 10.97 15.24 -9.32
C MET A 218 9.71 14.42 -9.04
N LEU A 219 9.72 13.62 -7.98
CA LEU A 219 8.55 12.85 -7.56
C LEU A 219 7.41 13.75 -7.05
N ARG A 220 7.73 14.73 -6.18
CA ARG A 220 6.77 15.59 -5.50
C ARG A 220 6.08 16.58 -6.46
N ASP A 221 6.87 17.29 -7.27
CA ASP A 221 6.37 18.39 -8.10
C ASP A 221 6.09 17.93 -9.55
N GLY A 222 6.52 16.72 -9.91
CA GLY A 222 6.31 16.16 -11.25
C GLY A 222 4.86 15.78 -11.50
N VAL A 223 4.17 16.54 -12.35
CA VAL A 223 2.81 16.23 -12.83
C VAL A 223 2.70 16.46 -14.34
N PRO A 224 1.83 15.73 -15.06
CA PRO A 224 1.64 15.91 -16.50
C PRO A 224 1.16 17.32 -16.83
N SER A 225 1.62 17.87 -17.95
CA SER A 225 1.40 19.28 -18.32
C SER A 225 1.87 20.31 -17.28
N GLY A 226 2.64 19.87 -16.28
CA GLY A 226 3.22 20.71 -15.26
C GLY A 226 4.51 21.40 -15.71
N LYS A 227 5.17 22.03 -14.75
CA LYS A 227 6.43 22.73 -14.95
C LYS A 227 7.31 22.51 -13.73
N ILE A 228 8.59 22.19 -13.96
CA ILE A 228 9.61 22.16 -12.92
C ILE A 228 10.38 23.47 -12.98
N TYR A 229 10.25 24.26 -11.92
CA TYR A 229 10.87 25.57 -11.82
C TYR A 229 12.34 25.46 -11.44
N VAL A 230 13.19 26.28 -12.07
CA VAL A 230 14.63 26.34 -11.76
C VAL A 230 14.85 26.70 -10.29
N SER A 231 14.02 27.59 -9.73
CA SER A 231 14.08 27.98 -8.32
C SER A 231 13.77 26.83 -7.35
N ARG A 232 12.94 25.86 -7.73
CA ARG A 232 12.66 24.66 -6.93
C ARG A 232 13.79 23.65 -7.01
N ILE A 233 14.45 23.54 -8.17
CA ILE A 233 15.68 22.73 -8.31
C ILE A 233 16.78 23.29 -7.43
N SER A 234 17.02 24.61 -7.46
CA SER A 234 18.02 25.27 -6.62
C SER A 234 17.70 25.13 -5.13
N GLU A 235 16.44 25.29 -4.72
CA GLU A 235 16.02 25.03 -3.34
C GLU A 235 16.32 23.58 -2.91
N ALA A 236 15.98 22.58 -3.73
CA ALA A 236 16.26 21.18 -3.41
C ALA A 236 17.76 20.91 -3.22
N ILE A 237 18.63 21.56 -4.01
CA ILE A 237 20.09 21.48 -3.81
C ILE A 237 20.48 22.08 -2.46
N SER A 238 19.92 23.24 -2.09
CA SER A 238 20.20 23.90 -0.80
C SER A 238 19.66 23.15 0.42
N LEU A 239 18.68 22.27 0.25
CA LEU A 239 18.19 21.41 1.34
C LEU A 239 19.13 20.23 1.64
N ALA A 240 20.07 19.94 0.74
CA ALA A 240 20.97 18.81 0.91
C ALA A 240 21.89 19.00 2.12
N THR A 241 21.99 17.96 2.96
CA THR A 241 22.79 18.01 4.19
C THR A 241 24.27 18.27 3.86
N GLY A 242 24.83 19.32 4.47
CA GLY A 242 26.23 19.69 4.30
C GLY A 242 26.50 20.58 3.07
N GLU A 243 25.50 20.89 2.26
CA GLU A 243 25.59 21.93 1.22
C GLU A 243 25.76 23.30 1.88
N VAL A 244 26.53 24.18 1.22
CA VAL A 244 26.87 25.53 1.73
C VAL A 244 26.53 26.59 0.69
N ALA A 245 26.98 26.37 -0.55
CA ALA A 245 26.67 27.21 -1.68
C ALA A 245 26.84 26.42 -2.98
N HIS A 246 25.98 26.73 -3.97
CA HIS A 246 26.00 26.12 -5.28
C HIS A 246 25.68 27.13 -6.39
N GLN A 247 26.06 26.76 -7.62
CA GLN A 247 25.60 27.41 -8.84
C GLN A 247 24.85 26.37 -9.67
N LEU A 248 23.56 26.58 -9.86
CA LEU A 248 22.75 25.80 -10.80
C LEU A 248 22.90 26.40 -12.20
N ARG A 249 23.56 25.68 -13.12
CA ARG A 249 23.84 26.15 -14.49
C ARG A 249 22.87 25.56 -15.51
N VAL A 250 22.42 24.33 -15.30
CA VAL A 250 21.44 23.64 -16.14
C VAL A 250 20.43 22.95 -15.21
N PRO A 251 19.12 23.08 -15.47
CA PRO A 251 18.50 23.85 -16.55
C PRO A 251 18.59 25.38 -16.32
N ALA A 252 18.79 26.14 -17.41
CA ALA A 252 18.88 27.61 -17.36
C ALA A 252 17.52 28.32 -17.36
N ALA A 253 16.44 27.58 -17.64
CA ALA A 253 15.06 28.05 -17.65
C ALA A 253 14.14 26.92 -17.15
N ASP A 254 12.93 27.28 -16.73
CA ASP A 254 11.96 26.31 -16.23
C ASP A 254 11.66 25.22 -17.27
N VAL A 255 11.51 23.99 -16.81
CA VAL A 255 11.27 22.84 -17.67
C VAL A 255 9.77 22.57 -17.75
N VAL A 256 9.19 22.75 -18.94
CA VAL A 256 7.78 22.42 -19.20
C VAL A 256 7.65 20.93 -19.49
N LEU A 257 6.69 20.26 -18.86
CA LEU A 257 6.38 18.86 -19.07
C LEU A 257 5.27 18.71 -20.12
N GLY A 258 5.42 17.74 -20.99
CA GLY A 258 4.40 17.35 -21.96
C GLY A 258 3.16 16.76 -21.31
N LYS A 259 2.12 16.54 -22.12
CA LYS A 259 0.81 16.04 -21.65
C LYS A 259 0.86 14.69 -20.95
N THR A 260 1.86 13.86 -21.25
CA THR A 260 2.02 12.52 -20.67
C THR A 260 3.38 12.36 -20.00
N GLU A 261 4.09 13.46 -19.72
CA GLU A 261 5.46 13.42 -19.22
C GLU A 261 5.51 13.59 -17.69
N LEU A 262 6.35 12.78 -17.05
CA LEU A 262 6.82 12.99 -15.68
C LEU A 262 8.33 13.24 -15.70
N PRO A 263 8.84 14.16 -14.86
CA PRO A 263 10.26 14.46 -14.82
C PRO A 263 11.01 13.32 -14.13
N VAL A 264 12.17 12.99 -14.67
CA VAL A 264 13.16 12.13 -14.00
C VAL A 264 14.50 12.83 -14.01
N LEU A 265 15.28 12.61 -12.96
CA LEU A 265 16.63 13.17 -12.88
C LEU A 265 17.49 12.59 -13.99
N GLY A 266 17.99 13.45 -14.86
CA GLY A 266 18.92 13.07 -15.92
C GLY A 266 20.37 13.04 -15.43
N ASN A 267 21.30 13.04 -16.39
CA ASN A 267 22.72 13.08 -16.06
C ASN A 267 23.06 14.34 -15.26
N ILE A 268 23.79 14.14 -14.16
CA ILE A 268 24.32 15.24 -13.35
C ILE A 268 25.76 15.50 -13.75
N THR A 269 26.05 16.73 -14.15
CA THR A 269 27.40 17.21 -14.41
C THR A 269 27.85 18.09 -13.25
N TRP A 270 28.91 17.66 -12.56
CA TRP A 270 29.53 18.43 -11.48
C TRP A 270 30.61 19.33 -12.08
N ALA A 271 30.37 20.64 -12.03
CA ALA A 271 31.25 21.65 -12.59
C ALA A 271 32.09 22.31 -11.49
N THR A 272 33.21 22.93 -11.90
CA THR A 272 34.04 23.73 -10.99
C THR A 272 33.28 24.98 -10.55
N TYR A 273 33.21 25.21 -9.24
CA TYR A 273 32.63 26.41 -8.65
C TYR A 273 33.52 27.62 -8.97
N THR A 274 32.95 28.60 -9.66
CA THR A 274 33.64 29.84 -9.98
C THR A 274 33.17 30.92 -9.02
N GLY A 275 33.99 31.22 -8.01
CA GLY A 275 33.87 32.47 -7.26
C GLY A 275 34.74 33.52 -7.94
N GLU A 276 34.26 34.76 -8.07
CA GLU A 276 35.17 35.89 -8.17
C GLU A 276 36.05 35.84 -6.91
N ASN A 277 37.35 35.67 -7.08
CA ASN A 277 38.30 35.97 -6.01
C ASN A 277 38.12 37.46 -5.72
N GLY A 278 37.48 37.78 -4.58
CA GLY A 278 37.47 39.12 -4.03
C GLY A 278 38.88 39.59 -3.69
#